data_AF-A0A0F7N709-F1
#
_entry.id   AF-A0A0F7N709-F1
#
_cell.length_a   1.000
_cell.length_b   1.000
_cell.length_c   1.000
_cell.angle_alpha   90.00
_cell.angle_beta   90.00
_cell.angle_gamma   90.00
#
_symmetry.space_group_name_H-M   'P 1'
#
loop_
_entity.id
_entity.type
_entity.pdbx_description
1 polymer ?
#
loop_
_entity_poly.entity_id
_entity_poly.type
_entity_poly.pdbx_seq_one_letter_code
_entity_poly.pdbx_strand_id
1 'polypeptide(L)'
;MDIGAAAGDQPYEADCDGGRSQQWELLVSLPPVQEVRIRNHATGMCLTHSGTDADGAPVSQRPGACLSDASTAHWKYFLEDDDKVVFTQRDSSGQFLGLDDWRAAAEGRPHAPDIGTTANYEATPSLRFRYRGPAFGY
;
A
#
# COMPACT_ATOMS: atom_id res chain seq x y z
N MET A 1 0.68 -9.51 -0.22
CA MET A 1 1.08 -8.66 0.93
C MET A 1 0.44 -9.21 2.18
N ASP A 2 1.27 -9.66 3.11
CA ASP A 2 0.90 -10.14 4.45
C ASP A 2 1.41 -9.16 5.51
N ILE A 3 1.00 -9.33 6.76
CA ILE A 3 1.42 -8.50 7.88
C ILE A 3 1.26 -9.24 9.22
N GLY A 4 2.11 -8.92 10.19
CA GLY A 4 1.93 -9.37 11.57
C GLY A 4 0.69 -8.79 12.25
N ALA A 5 0.39 -9.22 13.47
CA ALA A 5 -0.82 -8.81 14.20
C ALA A 5 -0.63 -7.56 15.08
N ALA A 6 0.61 -7.13 15.33
CA ALA A 6 0.93 -6.09 16.29
C ALA A 6 0.90 -4.69 15.65
N ALA A 7 0.56 -3.70 16.47
CA ALA A 7 0.67 -2.31 16.07
C ALA A 7 2.13 -1.96 15.78
N GLY A 8 2.37 -1.30 14.64
CA GLY A 8 3.71 -0.98 14.18
C GLY A 8 4.36 -2.06 13.29
N ASP A 9 3.74 -3.24 13.15
CA ASP A 9 4.21 -4.23 12.18
C ASP A 9 4.16 -3.65 10.76
N GLN A 10 5.16 -4.04 9.96
CA GLN A 10 5.31 -3.65 8.57
C GLN A 10 4.77 -4.75 7.66
N PRO A 11 4.12 -4.41 6.54
CA PRO A 11 3.72 -5.39 5.56
C PRO A 11 4.94 -5.97 4.83
N TYR A 12 4.77 -7.18 4.29
CA TYR A 12 5.79 -7.83 3.47
C TYR A 12 5.14 -8.67 2.36
N GLU A 13 5.92 -8.99 1.33
CA GLU A 13 5.52 -9.96 0.31
C GLU A 13 5.60 -11.38 0.85
N ALA A 14 4.54 -12.13 0.60
CA ALA A 14 4.43 -13.54 0.95
C ALA A 14 3.56 -14.23 -0.09
N ASP A 15 3.73 -15.54 -0.21
CA ASP A 15 2.84 -16.38 -1.02
C ASP A 15 1.39 -16.24 -0.56
N CYS A 16 0.48 -16.13 -1.53
CA CYS A 16 -0.95 -16.00 -1.25
C CYS A 16 -1.53 -17.29 -0.67
N ASP A 17 -1.82 -17.29 0.63
CA ASP A 17 -2.52 -18.39 1.32
C ASP A 17 -4.02 -18.10 1.52
N GLY A 18 -4.45 -16.86 1.23
CA GLY A 18 -5.84 -16.41 1.37
C GLY A 18 -6.23 -16.06 2.81
N GLY A 19 -5.29 -16.06 3.74
CA GLY A 19 -5.47 -15.71 5.14
C GLY A 19 -5.97 -14.28 5.33
N ARG A 20 -6.62 -14.02 6.47
CA ARG A 20 -7.19 -12.69 6.75
C ARG A 20 -6.15 -11.58 6.86
N SER A 21 -4.91 -11.91 7.22
CA SER A 21 -3.79 -10.96 7.27
C SER A 21 -3.33 -10.54 5.87
N GLN A 22 -3.67 -11.31 4.84
CA GLN A 22 -3.40 -11.01 3.44
C GLN A 22 -4.56 -10.30 2.73
N GLN A 23 -5.69 -10.11 3.43
CA GLN A 23 -6.87 -9.46 2.88
C GLN A 23 -6.90 -8.00 3.34
N TRP A 24 -7.05 -7.09 2.38
CA TRP A 24 -7.02 -5.65 2.60
C TRP A 24 -8.27 -4.99 2.03
N GLU A 25 -8.90 -4.16 2.85
CA GLU A 25 -10.08 -3.39 2.50
C GLU A 25 -9.70 -1.95 2.17
N LEU A 26 -10.28 -1.44 1.09
CA LEU A 26 -10.04 -0.08 0.62
C LEU A 26 -11.19 0.82 1.09
N LEU A 27 -10.90 1.67 2.08
CA LEU A 27 -11.83 2.67 2.60
C LEU A 27 -11.69 3.95 1.77
N VAL A 28 -12.28 3.93 0.58
CA VAL A 28 -12.18 5.00 -0.43
C VAL A 28 -12.96 6.23 0.03
N SER A 29 -12.33 7.40 -0.05
CA SER A 29 -13.00 8.68 0.15
C SER A 29 -13.80 9.05 -1.11
N LEU A 30 -15.01 9.57 -0.93
CA LEU A 30 -15.87 9.93 -2.07
C LEU A 30 -15.29 11.12 -2.87
N PRO A 31 -15.57 11.20 -4.18
CA PRO A 31 -15.19 12.33 -5.01
C PRO A 31 -15.58 13.69 -4.38
N PRO A 32 -14.77 14.74 -4.58
CA PRO A 32 -13.63 14.85 -5.49
C PRO A 32 -12.28 14.38 -4.91
N VAL A 33 -12.27 13.79 -3.71
CA VAL A 33 -11.03 13.43 -3.01
C VAL A 33 -10.58 12.04 -3.46
N GLN A 34 -9.48 11.97 -4.22
CA GLN A 34 -8.88 10.71 -4.67
C GLN A 34 -7.95 10.12 -3.61
N GLU A 35 -8.52 9.82 -2.44
CA GLU A 35 -7.80 9.28 -1.29
C GLU A 35 -8.43 7.98 -0.79
N VAL A 36 -7.63 7.14 -0.15
CA VAL A 36 -8.02 5.86 0.40
C VAL A 36 -7.27 5.59 1.69
N ARG A 37 -7.93 4.89 2.63
CA ARG A 37 -7.26 4.22 3.74
C ARG A 37 -7.28 2.72 3.50
N ILE A 38 -6.17 2.05 3.81
CA ILE A 38 -5.99 0.63 3.52
C ILE A 38 -6.06 -0.13 4.84
N ARG A 39 -7.16 -0.84 5.08
CA ARG A 39 -7.43 -1.58 6.33
C ARG A 39 -7.10 -3.05 6.18
N ASN A 40 -6.35 -3.62 7.13
CA ASN A 40 -6.14 -5.07 7.18
C ASN A 40 -7.36 -5.79 7.78
N HIS A 41 -7.81 -6.90 7.16
CA HIS A 41 -8.97 -7.64 7.64
C HIS A 41 -8.73 -8.47 8.90
N ALA A 42 -7.50 -8.89 9.19
CA ALA A 42 -7.20 -9.63 10.43
C ALA A 42 -7.11 -8.68 11.63
N THR A 43 -6.44 -7.54 11.47
CA THR A 43 -6.15 -6.64 12.60
C THR A 43 -7.13 -5.49 12.75
N GLY A 44 -7.86 -5.13 11.68
CA GLY A 44 -8.71 -3.95 11.64
C GLY A 44 -7.94 -2.62 11.66
N MET A 45 -6.60 -2.66 11.66
CA MET A 45 -5.73 -1.48 11.64
C MET A 45 -5.53 -1.00 10.21
N CYS A 46 -5.23 0.30 10.07
CA CYS A 46 -4.92 0.88 8.76
C CYS A 46 -3.42 1.10 8.58
N LEU A 47 -3.01 0.93 7.33
CA LEU A 47 -1.66 1.13 6.87
C LEU A 47 -1.31 2.61 6.83
N THR A 48 -0.16 2.97 7.40
CA THR A 48 0.35 4.34 7.49
C THR A 48 1.74 4.42 6.90
N HIS A 49 2.04 5.53 6.22
CA HIS A 49 3.40 5.85 5.76
C HIS A 49 4.12 6.78 6.74
N SER A 50 5.44 6.84 6.67
CA SER A 50 6.24 7.78 7.48
C SER A 50 6.05 9.25 7.08
N GLY A 51 5.64 9.52 5.83
CA GLY A 51 5.57 10.86 5.26
C GLY A 51 6.93 11.41 4.79
N THR A 52 7.96 10.56 4.77
CA THR A 52 9.28 10.91 4.25
C THR A 52 9.39 10.50 2.79
N ASP A 53 10.08 11.32 2.00
CA ASP A 53 10.34 11.06 0.58
C ASP A 53 11.55 10.14 0.32
N ALA A 54 12.03 9.41 1.33
CA ALA A 54 13.12 8.46 1.20
C ALA A 54 12.62 7.14 0.58
N ASP A 55 13.41 6.55 -0.32
CA ASP A 55 13.18 5.18 -0.79
C ASP A 55 13.34 4.19 0.37
N GLY A 56 12.48 3.17 0.39
CA GLY A 56 12.40 2.21 1.49
C GLY A 56 11.89 2.84 2.78
N ALA A 57 11.22 3.98 2.72
CA ALA A 57 10.63 4.57 3.92
C ALA A 57 9.55 3.61 4.48
N PRO A 58 9.58 3.37 5.80
CA PRO A 58 8.80 2.30 6.39
C PRO A 58 7.30 2.60 6.33
N VAL A 59 6.55 1.53 6.09
CA VAL A 59 5.09 1.53 6.11
C VAL A 59 4.66 0.59 7.25
N SER A 60 3.70 1.01 8.07
CA SER A 60 3.28 0.20 9.23
C SER A 60 1.79 0.33 9.52
N GLN A 61 1.21 -0.70 10.15
CA GLN A 61 -0.18 -0.63 10.60
C GLN A 61 -0.31 0.07 11.95
N ARG A 62 -1.34 0.91 12.11
CA ARG A 62 -1.60 1.66 13.34
C ARG A 62 -3.07 1.54 13.80
N PRO A 63 -3.32 1.32 15.10
CA PRO A 63 -4.67 1.43 15.67
C PRO A 63 -5.24 2.82 15.45
N GLY A 64 -6.53 2.91 15.12
CA GLY A 64 -7.23 4.19 14.94
C GLY A 64 -6.87 4.96 13.67
N ALA A 65 -5.84 4.57 12.90
CA ALA A 65 -5.45 5.26 11.68
C ALA A 65 -6.57 5.30 10.62
N CYS A 66 -7.47 4.31 10.61
CA CYS A 66 -8.61 4.29 9.70
C CYS A 66 -9.57 5.48 9.87
N LEU A 67 -9.56 6.15 11.03
CA LEU A 67 -10.39 7.30 11.34
C LEU A 67 -9.57 8.58 11.52
N SER A 68 -8.26 8.53 11.28
CA SER A 68 -7.37 9.65 11.49
C SER A 68 -7.42 10.62 10.31
N ASP A 69 -7.31 11.92 10.60
CA ASP A 69 -7.12 12.98 9.60
C ASP A 69 -5.63 13.26 9.32
N ALA A 70 -4.71 12.61 10.03
CA ALA A 70 -3.27 12.76 9.79
C ALA A 70 -2.93 12.30 8.37
N SER A 71 -2.19 13.12 7.61
CA SER A 71 -1.91 12.81 6.20
C SER A 71 -1.21 11.47 5.99
N THR A 72 -0.42 11.02 6.97
CA THR A 72 0.25 9.71 6.99
C THR A 72 -0.69 8.50 7.02
N ALA A 73 -1.97 8.68 7.35
CA ALA A 73 -2.99 7.64 7.30
C ALA A 73 -3.72 7.57 5.94
N HIS A 74 -3.53 8.57 5.07
CA HIS A 74 -4.23 8.69 3.80
C HIS A 74 -3.27 8.42 2.64
N TRP A 75 -3.73 7.63 1.69
CA TRP A 75 -3.01 7.35 0.46
C TRP A 75 -3.78 7.98 -0.70
N LYS A 76 -3.09 8.64 -1.62
CA LYS A 76 -3.67 8.90 -2.94
C LYS A 76 -3.68 7.59 -3.72
N TYR A 77 -4.65 7.43 -4.60
CA TYR A 77 -4.69 6.28 -5.50
C TYR A 77 -4.79 6.74 -6.96
N PHE A 78 -4.19 6.01 -7.88
CA PHE A 78 -4.39 6.21 -9.32
C PHE A 78 -4.71 4.87 -9.97
N LEU A 79 -5.80 4.82 -10.72
CA LEU A 79 -6.19 3.62 -11.46
C LEU A 79 -5.35 3.53 -12.73
N GLU A 80 -4.90 2.33 -13.02
CA GLU A 80 -4.25 1.95 -14.27
C GLU A 80 -5.11 0.89 -14.97
N ASP A 81 -4.75 0.56 -16.21
CA ASP A 81 -5.43 -0.51 -16.96
C ASP A 81 -5.29 -1.88 -16.25
N ASP A 82 -6.16 -2.84 -16.61
CA ASP A 82 -6.15 -4.23 -16.12
C ASP A 82 -6.36 -4.42 -14.60
N ASP A 83 -7.31 -3.69 -14.00
CA ASP A 83 -7.63 -3.77 -12.56
C ASP A 83 -6.40 -3.49 -11.65
N LYS A 84 -5.52 -2.60 -12.10
CA LYS A 84 -4.35 -2.16 -11.35
C LYS A 84 -4.57 -0.81 -10.71
N VAL A 85 -3.98 -0.66 -9.54
CA VAL A 85 -3.96 0.60 -8.81
C VAL A 85 -2.58 0.81 -8.23
N VAL A 86 -2.18 2.08 -8.18
CA VAL A 86 -0.99 2.53 -7.47
C VAL A 86 -1.41 3.41 -6.30
N PHE A 87 -0.74 3.27 -5.16
CA PHE A 87 -0.97 4.09 -3.98
C PHE A 87 0.23 4.98 -3.72
N THR A 88 -0.01 6.27 -3.50
CA THR A 88 1.05 7.24 -3.22
C THR A 88 0.82 7.87 -1.87
N GLN A 89 1.90 8.27 -1.21
CA GLN A 89 1.77 9.12 -0.03
C GLN A 89 0.99 10.39 -0.40
N ARG A 90 0.08 10.84 0.47
CA ARG A 90 -0.82 11.97 0.17
C ARG A 90 -0.08 13.25 -0.22
N ASP A 91 0.95 13.60 0.54
CA ASP A 91 1.66 14.88 0.43
C ASP A 91 2.98 14.75 -0.35
N SER A 92 3.31 13.57 -0.86
CA SER A 92 4.55 13.34 -1.61
C SER A 92 4.43 13.76 -3.08
N SER A 93 5.57 14.09 -3.67
CA SER A 93 5.73 14.36 -5.10
C SER A 93 5.88 13.08 -5.94
N GLY A 94 5.96 11.89 -5.34
CA GLY A 94 6.09 10.66 -6.12
C GLY A 94 6.55 9.41 -5.39
N GLN A 95 6.31 9.27 -4.08
CA GLN A 95 6.56 8.04 -3.33
C GLN A 95 5.36 7.10 -3.33
N PHE A 96 5.58 5.88 -3.82
CA PHE A 96 4.57 4.86 -4.06
C PHE A 96 4.75 3.69 -3.10
N LEU A 97 3.64 3.15 -2.61
CA LEU A 97 3.64 1.88 -1.87
C LEU A 97 4.12 0.76 -2.79
N GLY A 98 5.01 -0.10 -2.30
CA GLY A 98 5.46 -1.27 -3.04
C GLY A 98 6.71 -1.91 -2.43
N LEU A 99 7.31 -2.83 -3.18
CA LEU A 99 8.53 -3.53 -2.76
C LEU A 99 9.73 -2.58 -2.73
N ASP A 100 10.53 -2.67 -1.67
CA ASP A 100 11.76 -1.88 -1.54
C ASP A 100 12.81 -2.31 -2.58
N ASP A 101 12.97 -3.62 -2.77
CA ASP A 101 13.81 -4.21 -3.82
C ASP A 101 13.05 -4.33 -5.15
N TRP A 102 12.41 -3.23 -5.56
CA TRP A 102 11.47 -3.15 -6.68
C TRP A 102 12.07 -3.69 -7.99
N ARG A 103 13.37 -3.47 -8.23
CA ARG A 103 14.03 -3.80 -9.49
C ARG A 103 14.28 -5.29 -9.61
N ALA A 104 14.83 -5.91 -8.56
CA ALA A 104 15.06 -7.35 -8.56
C ALA A 104 13.72 -8.09 -8.67
N ALA A 105 12.69 -7.62 -7.96
CA ALA A 105 11.32 -8.14 -8.07
C ALA A 105 10.77 -8.04 -9.50
N ALA A 106 10.92 -6.89 -10.16
CA ALA A 106 10.44 -6.66 -11.53
C ALA A 106 11.09 -7.58 -12.57
N GLU A 107 12.36 -7.88 -12.37
CA GLU A 107 13.16 -8.75 -13.23
C GLU A 107 13.00 -10.25 -12.87
N GLY A 108 12.16 -10.57 -11.89
CA GLY A 108 11.94 -11.96 -11.42
C GLY A 108 13.15 -12.56 -10.72
N ARG A 109 14.05 -11.73 -10.17
CA ARG A 109 15.22 -12.16 -9.42
C ARG A 109 14.88 -12.35 -7.93
N PRO A 110 15.67 -13.14 -7.18
CA PRO A 110 15.59 -13.17 -5.72
C PRO A 110 15.72 -11.76 -5.15
N HIS A 111 14.84 -11.39 -4.23
CA HIS A 111 14.72 -10.04 -3.69
C HIS A 111 14.22 -10.09 -2.23
N ALA A 112 14.36 -8.98 -1.51
CA ALA A 112 13.84 -8.85 -0.15
C ALA A 112 12.31 -8.64 -0.17
N PRO A 113 11.54 -9.24 0.76
CA PRO A 113 10.08 -9.14 0.76
C PRO A 113 9.56 -7.82 1.36
N ASP A 114 10.45 -6.93 1.81
CA ASP A 114 10.07 -5.72 2.52
C ASP A 114 9.25 -4.78 1.64
N ILE A 115 8.15 -4.25 2.20
CA ILE A 115 7.26 -3.30 1.55
C ILE A 115 7.36 -1.97 2.29
N GLY A 116 7.75 -0.93 1.56
CA GLY A 116 7.86 0.44 2.04
C GLY A 116 7.24 1.41 1.04
N THR A 117 7.85 2.59 0.92
CA THR A 117 7.59 3.50 -0.20
C THR A 117 8.84 3.76 -1.02
N THR A 118 8.70 3.78 -2.34
CA THR A 118 9.77 4.11 -3.28
C THR A 118 9.26 4.96 -4.43
N ALA A 119 10.15 5.73 -5.06
CA ALA A 119 9.78 6.51 -6.23
C ALA A 119 9.29 5.58 -7.37
N ASN A 120 8.40 6.09 -8.24
CA ASN A 120 7.89 5.33 -9.39
C ASN A 120 8.92 5.18 -10.52
N TYR A 121 10.00 4.46 -10.23
CA TYR A 121 11.04 4.12 -11.20
C TYR A 121 10.46 3.19 -12.27
N GLU A 122 10.62 3.61 -13.53
CA GLU A 122 10.32 2.81 -14.73
C GLU A 122 8.89 2.24 -14.81
N ALA A 123 7.93 2.80 -14.07
CA ALA A 123 6.58 2.25 -13.97
C ALA A 123 6.55 0.74 -13.64
N THR A 124 7.45 0.30 -12.76
CA THR A 124 7.66 -1.13 -12.47
C THR A 124 6.41 -1.83 -11.91
N PRO A 125 6.11 -3.08 -12.31
CA PRO A 125 5.01 -3.88 -11.76
C PRO A 125 5.05 -4.03 -10.23
N SER A 126 6.23 -3.93 -9.61
CA SER A 126 6.44 -4.10 -8.16
C SER A 126 5.78 -3.00 -7.30
N LEU A 127 5.26 -1.93 -7.92
CA LEU A 127 4.53 -0.83 -7.25
C LEU A 127 3.03 -0.82 -7.58
N ARG A 128 2.54 -1.85 -8.29
CA ARG A 128 1.17 -1.92 -8.81
C ARG A 128 0.43 -3.05 -8.14
N PHE A 129 -0.65 -2.69 -7.47
CA PHE A 129 -1.51 -3.64 -6.80
C PHE A 129 -2.66 -4.01 -7.72
N ARG A 130 -2.98 -5.31 -7.75
CA ARG A 130 -4.25 -5.76 -8.32
C ARG A 130 -5.35 -5.57 -7.29
N TYR A 131 -6.49 -5.05 -7.71
CA TYR A 131 -7.70 -5.05 -6.91
C TYR A 131 -8.77 -5.95 -7.57
N ARG A 132 -9.86 -6.22 -6.85
CA ARG A 132 -11.00 -6.98 -7.38
C ARG A 132 -12.30 -6.25 -7.09
N GLY A 133 -13.25 -6.36 -8.02
CA GLY A 133 -14.59 -5.79 -7.89
C GLY A 133 -14.60 -4.26 -8.03
N PRO A 134 -15.75 -3.62 -7.77
CA PRO A 134 -15.95 -2.18 -7.94
C PRO A 134 -15.32 -1.37 -6.78
N ALA A 135 -14.07 -1.67 -6.41
CA ALA A 135 -13.42 -1.17 -5.20
C ALA A 135 -13.34 0.37 -5.15
N PHE A 136 -13.35 1.04 -6.29
CA PHE A 136 -13.24 2.49 -6.42
C PHE A 136 -14.50 3.16 -7.00
N GLY A 137 -15.59 2.40 -7.17
CA GLY A 137 -16.87 2.90 -7.65
C GLY A 137 -16.83 3.39 -9.09
N TYR A 138 -17.13 2.49 -10.03
CA TYR A 138 -17.81 2.81 -11.29
C TYR A 138 -18.88 1.75 -11.55
#